data_AF-A0A423H004-F1
#
_entry.id   AF-A0A423H004-F1
#
_cell.length_a   1.000
_cell.length_b   1.000
_cell.length_c   1.000
_cell.angle_alpha   90.00
_cell.angle_beta   90.00
_cell.angle_gamma   90.00
#
_symmetry.space_group_name_H-M   'P 1'
#
loop_
_entity.id
_entity.type
_entity.pdbx_description
1 polymer ?
#
loop_
_entity_poly.entity_id
_entity_poly.type
_entity_poly.pdbx_seq_one_letter_code
_entity_poly.pdbx_strand_id
1 'polypeptide(L)'
;MSKYVRLYLCLFFHAMGCVAYAFLNDAVVSAYKAFNGGFTTRGVAIGMASYALFYIFLAVNLMIALMPNLVAKLLLLSVMVGFILFWMLPENPLRALFYGVAQGCVTLLAILATEVIELRWIQRAFIRRVGQSPSTGDCQ
;
A
#
# COMPACT_ATOMS: atom_id res chain seq x y z
N MET A 1 9.12 18.29 -8.74
CA MET A 1 7.88 17.66 -9.20
C MET A 1 6.70 18.54 -8.78
N SER A 2 5.66 18.72 -9.59
CA SER A 2 4.49 19.48 -9.16
C SER A 2 3.73 18.70 -8.08
N LYS A 3 3.05 19.42 -7.17
CA LYS A 3 2.25 18.80 -6.09
C LYS A 3 1.19 17.85 -6.65
N TYR A 4 0.59 18.21 -7.80
CA TYR A 4 -0.41 17.39 -8.48
C TYR A 4 0.16 16.10 -9.04
N VAL A 5 1.32 16.13 -9.71
CA VAL A 5 1.97 14.92 -10.24
C VAL A 5 2.32 13.93 -9.11
N ARG A 6 2.78 14.46 -7.98
CA ARG A 6 3.03 13.66 -6.77
C ARG A 6 1.77 12.93 -6.31
N LEU A 7 0.68 13.67 -6.16
CA LEU A 7 -0.60 13.13 -5.73
C LEU A 7 -1.12 12.04 -6.68
N TYR A 8 -1.05 12.28 -7.99
CA TYR A 8 -1.47 11.30 -8.99
C TYR A 8 -0.63 10.02 -8.94
N LEU A 9 0.69 10.13 -8.75
CA LEU A 9 1.56 8.96 -8.59
C LEU A 9 1.20 8.18 -7.32
N CYS A 10 1.04 8.84 -6.17
CA CYS A 10 0.60 8.19 -4.94
C CYS A 10 -0.70 7.42 -5.17
N LEU A 11 -1.74 8.11 -5.69
CA LEU A 11 -3.04 7.51 -5.94
C LEU A 11 -2.94 6.33 -6.91
N PHE A 12 -2.13 6.44 -7.96
CA PHE A 12 -1.94 5.38 -8.93
C PHE A 12 -1.32 4.12 -8.32
N PHE A 13 -0.23 4.24 -7.56
CA PHE A 13 0.42 3.09 -6.91
C PHE A 13 -0.47 2.45 -5.85
N HIS A 14 -1.16 3.26 -5.03
CA HIS A 14 -2.08 2.74 -4.03
C HIS A 14 -3.32 2.08 -4.66
N ALA A 15 -3.88 2.66 -5.73
CA ALA A 15 -4.99 2.05 -6.46
C ALA A 15 -4.56 0.73 -7.12
N MET A 16 -3.40 0.70 -7.76
CA MET A 16 -2.83 -0.51 -8.35
C MET A 16 -2.62 -1.59 -7.29
N GLY A 17 -2.09 -1.22 -6.11
CA GLY A 17 -1.96 -2.11 -4.97
C GLY A 17 -3.31 -2.68 -4.53
N CYS A 18 -4.34 -1.83 -4.44
CA CYS A 18 -5.68 -2.27 -4.07
C CYS A 18 -6.28 -3.27 -5.05
N VAL A 19 -6.12 -3.02 -6.36
CA VAL A 19 -6.56 -3.93 -7.42
C VAL A 19 -5.78 -5.25 -7.37
N ALA A 20 -4.46 -5.20 -7.23
CA ALA A 20 -3.62 -6.39 -7.12
C ALA A 20 -4.01 -7.25 -5.91
N TYR A 21 -4.29 -6.61 -4.77
CA TYR A 21 -4.78 -7.29 -3.58
C TYR A 21 -6.15 -7.96 -3.83
N ALA A 22 -7.07 -7.29 -4.52
CA ALA A 22 -8.39 -7.87 -4.84
C ALA A 22 -8.26 -9.15 -5.68
N PHE A 23 -7.42 -9.13 -6.72
CA PHE A 23 -7.14 -10.32 -7.53
C PHE A 23 -6.47 -11.43 -6.73
N LEU A 24 -5.47 -11.10 -5.90
CA LEU A 24 -4.80 -12.06 -5.03
C LEU A 24 -5.77 -12.71 -4.04
N ASN A 25 -6.66 -11.91 -3.44
CA ASN A 25 -7.67 -12.39 -2.51
C ASN A 25 -8.63 -13.37 -3.20
N ASP A 26 -9.14 -13.02 -4.39
CA ASP A 26 -10.06 -13.87 -5.13
C ASP A 26 -9.41 -15.19 -5.56
N ALA A 27 -8.16 -15.13 -6.04
CA ALA A 27 -7.38 -16.33 -6.37
C ALA A 27 -7.19 -17.25 -5.15
N VAL A 28 -6.87 -16.69 -3.98
CA VAL A 28 -6.68 -17.45 -2.73
C VAL A 28 -7.99 -18.06 -2.25
N VAL A 29 -9.10 -17.32 -2.33
CA VAL A 29 -10.43 -17.83 -1.98
C VAL A 29 -10.84 -18.96 -2.92
N SER A 30 -10.59 -18.82 -4.22
CA SER A 30 -10.87 -19.86 -5.22
C SER A 30 -10.07 -21.13 -4.96
N ALA A 31 -8.76 -20.99 -4.73
CA ALA A 31 -7.90 -22.12 -4.38
C ALA A 31 -8.36 -22.79 -3.07
N TYR A 32 -8.68 -21.99 -2.03
CA TYR A 32 -9.14 -22.52 -0.75
C TYR A 32 -10.42 -23.34 -0.88
N LYS A 33 -11.38 -22.88 -1.70
CA LYS A 33 -12.61 -23.63 -2.00
C LYS A 33 -12.32 -24.95 -2.71
N ALA A 34 -11.38 -24.95 -3.67
CA ALA A 34 -11.01 -26.14 -4.42
C ALA A 34 -10.36 -27.22 -3.55
N PHE A 35 -9.54 -26.84 -2.57
CA PHE A 35 -8.86 -27.80 -1.68
C PHE A 35 -9.73 -28.27 -0.50
N ASN A 36 -10.65 -27.45 0.01
CA ASN A 36 -11.39 -27.75 1.26
C ASN A 36 -12.89 -28.02 1.08
N GLY A 37 -13.38 -28.17 -0.15
CA GLY A 37 -14.77 -28.59 -0.41
C GLY A 37 -15.85 -27.53 -0.17
N GLY A 38 -15.48 -26.24 -0.19
CA GLY A 38 -16.41 -25.12 -0.09
C GLY A 38 -16.59 -24.54 1.33
N PHE A 39 -17.45 -23.52 1.43
CA PHE A 39 -17.70 -22.78 2.66
C PHE A 39 -18.95 -23.34 3.37
N THR A 40 -18.80 -23.98 4.54
CA THR A 40 -19.92 -24.33 5.43
C THR A 40 -20.58 -23.06 6.00
N THR A 41 -21.61 -23.16 6.86
CA THR A 41 -22.33 -22.01 7.46
C THR A 41 -21.40 -20.97 8.14
N ARG A 42 -20.22 -21.39 8.61
CA ARG A 42 -19.15 -20.49 9.11
C ARG A 42 -18.50 -19.63 8.02
N GLY A 43 -18.48 -20.11 6.77
CA GLY A 43 -17.88 -19.47 5.61
C GLY A 43 -18.58 -18.19 5.13
N VAL A 44 -19.88 -18.01 5.40
CA VAL A 44 -20.61 -16.76 5.09
C VAL A 44 -20.18 -15.61 6.01
N ALA A 45 -20.11 -15.86 7.33
CA ALA A 45 -19.58 -14.89 8.29
C ALA A 45 -18.09 -14.56 8.01
N ILE A 46 -17.34 -15.58 7.60
CA ILE A 46 -15.95 -15.47 7.15
C ILE A 46 -15.83 -14.58 5.90
N GLY A 47 -16.76 -14.67 4.95
CA GLY A 47 -16.82 -13.82 3.75
C GLY A 47 -17.13 -12.36 4.09
N MET A 48 -18.08 -12.11 4.99
CA MET A 48 -18.43 -10.75 5.43
C MET A 48 -17.26 -10.04 6.12
N ALA A 49 -16.48 -10.75 6.93
CA ALA A 49 -15.27 -10.21 7.55
C ALA A 49 -14.22 -9.79 6.51
N SER A 50 -14.05 -10.56 5.43
CA SER A 50 -13.11 -10.20 4.36
C SER A 50 -13.53 -8.96 3.57
N TYR A 51 -14.83 -8.75 3.35
CA TYR A 51 -15.33 -7.52 2.73
C TYR A 51 -15.05 -6.30 3.62
N ALA A 52 -15.32 -6.40 4.92
CA ALA A 52 -15.02 -5.31 5.87
C ALA A 52 -13.52 -4.95 5.88
N LEU A 53 -12.63 -5.94 5.91
CA LEU A 53 -11.19 -5.72 5.85
C LEU A 53 -10.73 -5.11 4.53
N PHE A 54 -11.38 -5.45 3.42
CA PHE A 54 -11.10 -4.83 2.13
C PHE A 54 -11.46 -3.34 2.11
N TYR A 55 -12.64 -2.97 2.63
CA TYR A 55 -13.05 -1.57 2.71
C TYR A 55 -12.16 -0.74 3.65
N ILE A 56 -11.77 -1.30 4.80
CA ILE A 56 -10.81 -0.65 5.71
C ILE A 56 -9.49 -0.41 4.99
N PHE A 57 -8.97 -1.43 4.29
CA PHE A 57 -7.73 -1.31 3.55
C PHE A 57 -7.80 -0.29 2.42
N LEU A 58 -8.91 -0.22 1.69
CA LEU A 58 -9.14 0.79 0.66
C LEU A 58 -9.15 2.21 1.27
N ALA A 59 -9.89 2.39 2.37
CA ALA A 59 -9.96 3.67 3.07
C ALA A 59 -8.60 4.11 3.61
N VAL A 60 -7.85 3.20 4.23
CA VAL A 60 -6.51 3.48 4.76
C VAL A 60 -5.53 3.78 3.63
N ASN A 61 -5.55 3.04 2.51
CA ASN A 61 -4.67 3.34 1.37
C ASN A 61 -4.99 4.70 0.74
N LEU A 62 -6.26 5.09 0.68
CA LEU A 62 -6.65 6.43 0.25
C LEU A 62 -6.11 7.50 1.20
N MET A 63 -6.26 7.31 2.52
CA MET A 63 -5.71 8.24 3.52
C MET A 63 -4.18 8.36 3.41
N ILE A 64 -3.48 7.24 3.27
CA ILE A 64 -2.03 7.18 3.09
C ILE A 64 -1.59 7.91 1.81
N ALA A 65 -2.31 7.72 0.70
CA ALA A 65 -2.00 8.37 -0.57
C ALA A 65 -2.13 9.91 -0.50
N LEU A 66 -3.06 10.41 0.32
CA LEU A 66 -3.28 11.84 0.53
C LEU A 66 -2.28 12.47 1.52
N MET A 67 -1.66 11.67 2.39
CA MET A 67 -0.73 12.16 3.41
C MET A 67 0.67 12.40 2.83
N PRO A 68 1.27 13.59 3.05
CA PRO A 68 2.62 13.87 2.59
C PRO A 68 3.72 13.35 3.52
N ASN A 69 3.39 13.00 4.78
CA ASN A 69 4.35 12.63 5.81
C ASN A 69 4.55 11.11 5.88
N LEU A 70 5.77 10.64 5.60
CA LEU A 70 6.16 9.23 5.64
C LEU A 70 5.92 8.57 7.00
N VAL A 71 6.20 9.26 8.11
CA VAL A 71 5.97 8.71 9.46
C VAL A 71 4.49 8.44 9.69
N ALA A 72 3.63 9.38 9.27
CA ALA A 72 2.18 9.20 9.36
C ALA A 72 1.69 8.03 8.49
N LYS A 73 2.25 7.86 7.28
CA LYS A 73 1.96 6.70 6.41
C LYS A 73 2.31 5.37 7.09
N LEU A 74 3.50 5.27 7.68
CA LEU A 74 3.97 4.06 8.36
C LEU A 74 3.18 3.77 9.64
N LEU A 75 2.78 4.80 10.38
CA LEU A 75 1.90 4.66 11.54
C LEU A 75 0.53 4.13 11.14
N LEU A 76 -0.10 4.70 10.11
CA LEU A 76 -1.39 4.21 9.60
C LEU A 76 -1.30 2.76 9.11
N LEU A 77 -0.22 2.41 8.40
CA LEU A 77 0.06 1.03 8.00
C LEU A 77 0.13 0.10 9.23
N SER A 78 0.88 0.50 10.26
CA SER A 78 1.09 -0.28 11.48
C SER A 78 -0.23 -0.45 12.25
N VAL A 79 -1.03 0.61 12.35
CA VAL A 79 -2.36 0.58 12.97
C VAL A 79 -3.30 -0.36 12.21
N MET A 80 -3.31 -0.30 10.88
CA MET A 80 -4.14 -1.18 10.05
C MET A 80 -3.76 -2.66 10.25
N VAL A 81 -2.46 -2.98 10.16
CA VAL A 81 -1.98 -4.36 10.34
C VAL A 81 -2.23 -4.83 11.77
N GLY A 82 -1.95 -3.99 12.77
CA GLY A 82 -2.23 -4.28 14.17
C GLY A 82 -3.71 -4.53 14.45
N PHE A 83 -4.60 -3.74 13.85
CA PHE A 83 -6.04 -3.94 13.94
C PHE A 83 -6.49 -5.26 13.31
N ILE A 84 -5.98 -5.60 12.12
CA ILE A 84 -6.27 -6.88 11.45
C ILE A 84 -5.85 -8.06 12.35
N LEU A 85 -4.65 -7.99 12.92
CA LEU A 85 -4.16 -9.02 13.83
C LEU A 85 -5.00 -9.07 15.09
N PHE A 86 -5.25 -7.95 15.77
CA PHE A 86 -6.06 -7.92 16.99
C PHE A 86 -7.46 -8.51 16.77
N TRP A 87 -8.09 -8.20 15.64
CA TRP A 87 -9.44 -8.67 15.33
C TRP A 87 -9.49 -10.15 14.92
N MET A 88 -8.57 -10.59 14.05
CA MET A 88 -8.64 -11.93 13.45
C MET A 88 -7.79 -12.99 14.16
N LEU A 89 -6.75 -12.61 14.89
CA LEU A 89 -5.83 -13.56 15.52
C LEU A 89 -6.51 -14.49 16.55
N PRO A 90 -7.48 -14.06 17.38
CA PRO A 90 -8.12 -14.94 18.36
C PRO A 90 -8.90 -16.09 17.73
N GLU A 91 -9.55 -15.86 16.58
CA GLU A 91 -10.51 -16.79 15.98
C GLU A 91 -9.97 -17.47 14.70
N ASN A 92 -9.13 -16.78 13.92
CA ASN A 92 -8.69 -17.22 12.60
C ASN A 92 -7.24 -16.77 12.30
N PRO A 93 -6.24 -17.36 12.99
CA PRO A 93 -4.85 -16.89 12.94
C PRO A 93 -4.21 -16.97 11.54
N LEU A 94 -4.49 -18.02 10.76
CA LEU A 94 -3.97 -18.16 9.39
C LEU A 94 -4.48 -17.03 8.48
N ARG A 95 -5.75 -16.66 8.64
CA ARG A 95 -6.35 -15.56 7.88
C ARG A 95 -5.80 -14.23 8.34
N ALA A 96 -5.68 -14.01 9.66
CA ALA A 96 -5.07 -12.81 10.22
C ALA A 96 -3.68 -12.55 9.62
N LEU A 97 -2.86 -13.60 9.53
CA LEU A 97 -1.55 -13.54 8.90
C LEU A 97 -1.66 -13.19 7.40
N PHE A 98 -2.51 -13.88 6.65
CA PHE A 98 -2.69 -13.60 5.22
C PHE A 98 -3.15 -12.16 4.95
N TYR A 99 -4.21 -11.70 5.62
CA TYR A 99 -4.73 -10.34 5.46
C TYR A 99 -3.70 -9.31 5.91
N GLY A 100 -3.12 -9.46 7.09
CA GLY A 100 -2.14 -8.53 7.64
C GLY A 100 -0.88 -8.43 6.77
N VAL A 101 -0.31 -9.56 6.35
CA VAL A 101 0.90 -9.59 5.51
C VAL A 101 0.59 -9.12 4.09
N ALA A 102 -0.46 -9.63 3.44
CA ALA A 102 -0.78 -9.23 2.06
C ALA A 102 -1.14 -7.74 1.97
N GLN A 103 -2.05 -7.26 2.81
CA GLN A 103 -2.46 -5.85 2.83
C GLN A 103 -1.30 -4.95 3.29
N GLY A 104 -0.52 -5.41 4.27
CA GLY A 104 0.66 -4.71 4.77
C GLY A 104 1.75 -4.55 3.70
N CYS A 105 2.15 -5.64 3.06
CA CYS A 105 3.18 -5.64 2.01
C CYS A 105 2.77 -4.81 0.81
N VAL A 106 1.52 -4.93 0.34
CA VAL A 106 1.02 -4.14 -0.79
C VAL A 106 1.05 -2.64 -0.47
N THR A 107 0.58 -2.24 0.71
CA THR A 107 0.59 -0.83 1.15
C THR A 107 2.03 -0.33 1.31
N LEU A 108 2.91 -1.13 1.90
CA LEU A 108 4.32 -0.80 2.09
C LEU A 108 5.04 -0.61 0.75
N LEU A 109 4.82 -1.50 -0.22
CA LEU A 109 5.39 -1.40 -1.56
C LEU A 109 4.92 -0.14 -2.27
N ALA A 110 3.63 0.24 -2.14
CA ALA A 110 3.11 1.48 -2.71
C ALA A 110 3.76 2.73 -2.09
N ILE A 111 3.96 2.74 -0.77
CA ILE A 111 4.69 3.79 -0.06
C ILE A 111 6.13 3.87 -0.59
N LEU A 112 6.86 2.77 -0.55
CA LEU A 112 8.27 2.72 -0.96
C LEU A 112 8.47 3.11 -2.43
N ALA A 113 7.62 2.62 -3.34
CA ALA A 113 7.69 2.98 -4.76
C ALA A 113 7.57 4.50 -4.95
N THR A 114 6.61 5.11 -4.27
CA THR A 114 6.37 6.55 -4.34
C THR A 114 7.56 7.35 -3.77
N GLU A 115 8.06 6.97 -2.60
CA GLU A 115 9.20 7.64 -1.96
C GLU A 115 10.49 7.51 -2.79
N VAL A 116 10.74 6.33 -3.38
CA VAL A 116 11.89 6.12 -4.27
C VAL A 116 11.81 7.01 -5.51
N ILE A 117 10.62 7.16 -6.10
CA ILE A 117 10.41 8.05 -7.25
C ILE A 117 10.66 9.51 -6.86
N GLU A 118 10.16 9.94 -5.70
CA GLU A 118 10.37 11.29 -5.19
C GLU A 118 11.85 11.60 -4.95
N LEU A 119 12.57 10.70 -4.26
CA LEU A 119 14.01 10.84 -4.00
C LEU A 119 14.82 10.90 -5.31
N ARG A 120 14.53 10.02 -6.27
CA ARG A 120 15.18 10.03 -7.60
C ARG A 120 14.89 11.33 -8.35
N TRP A 121 13.69 11.88 -8.23
CA TRP A 121 13.34 13.16 -8.87
C TRP A 121 14.14 14.31 -8.25
N ILE A 122 14.24 14.37 -6.92
CA ILE A 122 15.02 15.38 -6.19
C ILE A 122 16.49 15.31 -6.58
N GLN A 123 17.06 14.10 -6.61
CA GLN A 123 18.45 13.88 -7.00
C GLN A 123 18.73 14.36 -8.44
N ARG A 124 17.87 14.03 -9.39
CA ARG A 124 17.99 14.51 -10.79
C ARG A 124 17.87 16.03 -10.90
N ALA A 125 16.97 16.64 -10.14
CA ALA A 125 16.81 18.09 -10.12
C ALA A 125 18.04 18.80 -9.53
N PHE A 126 18.64 18.22 -8.49
CA PHE A 126 19.88 18.71 -7.90
C PHE A 126 21.05 18.64 -8.89
N ILE A 127 21.28 17.49 -9.52
CA ILE A 127 22.35 17.31 -10.53
C ILE A 127 22.21 18.31 -11.67
N ARG A 128 20.98 18.53 -12.18
CA ARG A 128 20.73 19.52 -13.24
C ARG A 128 21.06 20.94 -12.81
N ARG A 129 20.77 21.32 -11.57
CA ARG A 129 21.13 22.66 -11.04
C ARG A 129 22.63 22.84 -10.90
N VAL A 130 23.34 21.84 -10.40
CA VAL A 130 24.81 21.89 -10.26
C VAL A 130 25.49 21.98 -11.62
N GLY A 131 25.04 21.20 -12.61
CA GLY A 131 25.60 21.24 -13.97
C GLY A 131 25.30 22.53 -14.77
N GLN A 132 24.38 23.37 -14.30
CA GLN A 132 24.04 24.67 -14.91
C GLN A 132 24.66 25.87 -14.18
N SER A 133 25.43 25.64 -13.10
CA SER A 133 26.11 26.73 -12.41
C SER A 133 27.18 27.32 -13.35
N PRO A 134 27.19 28.63 -13.63
CA PRO A 134 28.15 29.23 -14.55
C PRO A 134 29.58 28.97 -14.04
N SER A 135 30.50 28.60 -14.93
CA SER A 135 31.92 28.63 -14.61
C SER A 135 32.28 30.08 -14.30
N THR A 136 32.59 30.38 -13.03
CA THR A 136 33.20 31.63 -12.58
C THR A 136 34.64 31.72 -13.10
N GLY A 137 34.82 31.69 -14.41
CA GLY A 137 36.10 31.52 -15.10
C GLY A 137 36.33 32.45 -16.28
N ASP A 138 35.39 33.34 -16.61
CA ASP A 138 35.57 34.35 -17.67
C ASP A 138 35.52 35.76 -17.06
N CYS A 139 36.55 36.10 -16.27
CA CYS A 139 37.01 37.48 -16.13
C CYS A 139 38.42 37.52 -16.71
N GLN A 140 38.51 37.59 -18.04
CA GLN A 140 39.69 38.08 -18.76
C GLN A 140 39.61 39.60 -18.87
#